data_AF-A0A1Y2ERN4-F1
#
_entry.id   AF-A0A1Y2ERN4-F1
#
_cell.length_a   1.000
_cell.length_b   1.000
_cell.length_c   1.000
_cell.angle_alpha   90.00
_cell.angle_beta   90.00
_cell.angle_gamma   90.00
#
_symmetry.space_group_name_H-M   'P 1'
#
loop_
_entity.id
_entity.type
_entity.pdbx_description
1 polymer ?
#
loop_
_entity_poly.entity_id
_entity_poly.type
_entity_poly.pdbx_seq_one_letter_code
_entity_poly.pdbx_strand_id
1 'polypeptide(L)'
;MDNCKNDKDCPNSSLGCKNSICDYIFYCRNNECIKEDDPIIYGIPSTYNNTSYNKDNIPEGQLTVDICKNIKNNDDPCSTFICYNNSQCYSNSCNNGTCITNESTIISFCSLNNKQNKIECGKVENEHCIKDNECFYGYCDNGYCSNKLSDNNDKAYKEYIYLIIWFTCNLYEGVVIITS
;
A
#
# COMPACT_ATOMS: atom_id res chain seq x y z
N MET A 1 -23.71 -8.15 7.68
CA MET A 1 -22.63 -8.16 8.69
C MET A 1 -23.13 -8.97 9.84
N ASP A 2 -22.38 -10.01 10.19
CA ASP A 2 -22.79 -10.96 11.20
C ASP A 2 -22.35 -10.47 12.57
N ASN A 3 -23.27 -10.50 13.51
CA ASN A 3 -22.97 -10.16 14.89
C ASN A 3 -22.37 -11.37 15.60
N CYS A 4 -21.44 -11.12 16.51
CA CYS A 4 -20.74 -12.16 17.25
C CYS A 4 -20.53 -11.76 18.71
N LYS A 5 -20.34 -12.74 19.59
CA LYS A 5 -19.88 -12.54 20.96
C LYS A 5 -18.43 -13.00 21.13
N ASN A 6 -18.02 -13.99 20.35
CA ASN A 6 -16.67 -14.52 20.30
C ASN A 6 -16.36 -15.04 18.88
N ASP A 7 -15.09 -15.35 18.62
CA ASP A 7 -14.61 -15.75 17.28
C ASP A 7 -15.32 -16.98 16.72
N LYS A 8 -15.84 -17.88 17.57
CA LYS A 8 -16.53 -19.10 17.13
C LYS A 8 -17.93 -18.83 16.58
N ASP A 9 -18.48 -17.66 16.87
CA ASP A 9 -19.77 -17.23 16.32
C ASP A 9 -19.62 -16.73 14.86
N CYS A 10 -18.37 -16.51 14.42
CA CYS A 10 -18.08 -16.02 13.08
C CYS A 10 -17.89 -17.17 12.08
N PRO A 11 -18.29 -16.97 10.81
CA PRO A 11 -17.96 -17.89 9.74
C PRO A 11 -16.44 -18.08 9.63
N ASN A 12 -16.00 -19.26 9.16
CA ASN A 12 -14.56 -19.54 8.97
C ASN A 12 -13.85 -18.54 8.06
N SER A 13 -14.58 -17.88 7.16
CA SER A 13 -14.05 -16.85 6.26
C SER A 13 -13.88 -15.47 6.92
N SER A 14 -14.05 -15.39 8.25
CA SER A 14 -13.89 -14.17 9.05
C SER A 14 -12.58 -14.25 9.82
N LEU A 15 -11.94 -13.10 10.01
CA LEU A 15 -10.73 -12.95 10.83
C LEU A 15 -11.01 -13.00 12.34
N GLY A 16 -12.25 -13.30 12.74
CA GLY A 16 -12.70 -13.35 14.12
C GLY A 16 -13.68 -12.23 14.47
N CYS A 17 -14.04 -12.19 15.74
CA CYS A 17 -15.04 -11.28 16.28
C CYS A 17 -14.39 -10.00 16.82
N LYS A 18 -14.72 -8.84 16.24
CA LYS A 18 -14.27 -7.53 16.72
C LYS A 18 -15.46 -6.60 16.96
N ASN A 19 -15.52 -6.00 18.14
CA ASN A 19 -16.61 -5.08 18.53
C ASN A 19 -18.01 -5.65 18.29
N SER A 20 -18.18 -6.95 18.58
CA SER A 20 -19.42 -7.71 18.37
C SER A 20 -19.86 -7.87 16.91
N ILE A 21 -18.94 -7.69 15.96
CA ILE A 21 -19.15 -7.91 14.52
C ILE A 21 -18.03 -8.81 13.99
N CYS A 22 -18.36 -9.74 13.12
CA CYS A 22 -17.37 -10.56 12.44
C CYS A 22 -16.54 -9.71 11.46
N ASP A 23 -15.23 -9.74 11.63
CA ASP A 23 -14.28 -8.98 10.81
C ASP A 23 -13.97 -9.74 9.54
N TYR A 24 -13.90 -9.03 8.42
CA TYR A 24 -13.67 -9.61 7.11
C TYR A 24 -12.69 -8.74 6.33
N ILE A 25 -11.79 -9.38 5.59
CA ILE A 25 -10.92 -8.74 4.60
C ILE A 25 -11.25 -9.32 3.23
N PHE A 26 -11.37 -8.45 2.24
CA PHE A 26 -11.54 -8.85 0.85
C PHE A 26 -10.58 -8.08 -0.04
N TYR A 27 -10.11 -8.76 -1.09
CA TYR A 27 -9.48 -8.12 -2.23
C TYR A 27 -10.44 -8.21 -3.41
N CYS A 28 -10.69 -7.09 -4.06
CA CYS A 28 -11.67 -7.00 -5.14
C CYS A 28 -11.02 -6.50 -6.43
N ARG A 29 -11.38 -7.11 -7.56
CA ARG A 29 -11.00 -6.70 -8.91
C ARG A 29 -12.28 -6.41 -9.68
N ASN A 30 -12.45 -5.17 -10.14
CA ASN A 30 -13.61 -4.75 -10.93
C ASN A 30 -14.97 -5.18 -10.30
N ASN A 31 -15.11 -5.02 -8.98
CA ASN A 31 -16.26 -5.41 -8.15
C ASN A 31 -16.47 -6.91 -7.89
N GLU A 32 -15.59 -7.78 -8.41
CA GLU A 32 -15.54 -9.19 -8.01
C GLU A 32 -14.56 -9.33 -6.86
N CYS A 33 -15.05 -9.81 -5.71
CA CYS A 33 -14.25 -9.95 -4.49
C CYS A 33 -13.93 -11.41 -4.22
N ILE A 34 -12.67 -11.65 -3.93
CA ILE A 34 -12.11 -12.94 -3.57
C ILE A 34 -12.47 -13.25 -2.11
N LYS A 35 -12.78 -14.50 -1.81
CA LYS A 35 -12.91 -15.01 -0.43
C LYS A 35 -11.69 -15.85 -0.04
N GLU A 36 -11.47 -16.03 1.25
CA GLU A 36 -10.30 -16.72 1.82
C GLU A 36 -10.04 -18.15 1.28
N ASP A 37 -11.05 -18.80 0.69
CA ASP A 37 -10.94 -20.12 0.03
C ASP A 37 -10.30 -20.08 -1.37
N ASP A 38 -10.12 -18.90 -1.95
CA ASP A 38 -9.44 -18.76 -3.24
C ASP A 38 -7.92 -18.89 -3.04
N PRO A 39 -7.20 -19.47 -4.02
CA PRO A 39 -5.77 -19.76 -3.91
C PRO A 39 -4.91 -18.49 -4.02
N ILE A 40 -5.06 -17.57 -3.08
CA ILE A 40 -4.37 -16.30 -3.05
C ILE A 40 -3.25 -16.31 -2.04
N ILE A 41 -2.10 -15.83 -2.48
CA ILE A 41 -0.98 -15.52 -1.62
C ILE A 41 -0.99 -14.02 -1.38
N TYR A 42 -1.18 -13.68 -0.11
CA TYR A 42 -0.98 -12.33 0.36
C TYR A 42 0.53 -12.12 0.57
N GLY A 43 1.08 -11.05 0.02
CA GLY A 43 2.31 -10.51 0.56
C GLY A 43 2.10 -10.22 2.02
N ILE A 44 3.04 -10.64 2.86
CA ILE A 44 3.06 -10.17 4.23
C ILE A 44 3.31 -8.65 4.13
N PRO A 45 2.36 -7.78 4.51
CA PRO A 45 2.67 -6.37 4.64
C PRO A 45 3.63 -6.30 5.81
N SER A 46 4.92 -6.17 5.52
CA SER A 46 5.95 -6.08 6.54
C SER A 46 5.81 -4.74 7.26
N THR A 47 4.92 -4.72 8.25
CA THR A 47 5.08 -3.79 9.35
C THR A 47 6.45 -4.11 9.97
N TYR A 48 7.37 -3.17 9.81
CA TYR A 48 8.55 -3.03 10.63
C TYR A 48 9.70 -4.03 10.36
N ASN A 49 10.80 -3.45 9.87
CA ASN A 49 12.18 -3.95 9.88
C ASN A 49 12.58 -5.04 8.88
N ASN A 50 13.33 -4.56 7.88
CA ASN A 50 14.53 -5.16 7.28
C ASN A 50 14.45 -6.61 6.75
N THR A 51 14.63 -6.69 5.43
CA THR A 51 15.41 -7.72 4.75
C THR A 51 14.88 -9.14 4.82
N SER A 52 13.72 -9.39 4.21
CA SER A 52 13.56 -10.60 3.40
C SER A 52 12.44 -10.37 2.39
N TYR A 53 12.83 -9.81 1.24
CA TYR A 53 11.98 -9.80 0.05
C TYR A 53 11.59 -11.24 -0.28
N ASN A 54 10.30 -11.57 -0.30
CA ASN A 54 9.82 -12.88 -0.72
C ASN A 54 10.12 -13.06 -2.23
N LYS A 55 11.34 -13.50 -2.55
CA LYS A 55 11.74 -13.96 -3.90
C LYS A 55 11.26 -15.37 -4.19
N ASP A 56 10.15 -15.76 -3.55
CA ASP A 56 9.55 -17.06 -3.79
C ASP A 56 8.65 -16.98 -5.02
N ASN A 57 8.58 -18.09 -5.72
CA ASN A 57 7.73 -18.21 -6.90
C ASN A 57 6.27 -18.37 -6.45
N ILE A 58 5.34 -17.78 -7.19
CA ILE A 58 3.91 -18.05 -7.02
C ILE A 58 3.67 -19.52 -7.38
N PRO A 59 3.21 -20.38 -6.45
CA PRO A 59 2.92 -21.77 -6.74
C PRO A 59 1.87 -21.91 -7.85
N GLU A 60 1.91 -23.04 -8.56
CA GLU A 60 0.96 -23.32 -9.62
C GLU A 60 -0.48 -23.32 -9.08
N GLY A 61 -1.38 -22.68 -9.83
CA GLY A 61 -2.79 -22.53 -9.43
C GLY A 61 -3.05 -21.43 -8.39
N GLN A 62 -2.01 -20.71 -7.94
CA GLN A 62 -2.15 -19.58 -7.03
C GLN A 62 -1.95 -18.23 -7.73
N LEU A 63 -2.43 -17.17 -7.09
CA LEU A 63 -2.27 -15.79 -7.53
C LEU A 63 -1.87 -14.87 -6.38
N THR A 64 -1.21 -13.75 -6.68
CA THR A 64 -0.86 -12.74 -5.67
C THR A 64 -1.57 -11.41 -5.92
N VAL A 65 -1.93 -10.74 -4.83
CA VAL A 65 -2.51 -9.39 -4.84
C VAL A 65 -1.46 -8.29 -4.73
N ASP A 66 -0.19 -8.66 -4.46
CA ASP A 66 0.92 -7.71 -4.40
C ASP A 66 1.23 -7.19 -5.80
N ILE A 67 1.39 -5.88 -5.91
CA ILE A 67 1.72 -5.22 -7.17
C ILE A 67 2.77 -4.13 -6.95
N CYS A 68 3.57 -3.89 -7.98
CA CYS A 68 4.50 -2.78 -8.08
C CYS A 68 3.99 -1.71 -9.06
N LYS A 69 4.47 -0.48 -8.87
CA LYS A 69 4.22 0.62 -9.81
C LYS A 69 4.82 0.26 -11.17
N ASN A 70 4.14 0.63 -12.26
CA ASN A 70 4.64 0.44 -13.62
C ASN A 70 5.61 1.57 -13.98
N ILE A 71 6.75 1.64 -13.30
CA ILE A 71 7.78 2.66 -13.54
C ILE A 71 8.82 2.07 -14.47
N LYS A 72 9.04 2.72 -15.63
CA LYS A 72 10.08 2.31 -16.59
C LYS A 72 11.51 2.53 -16.08
N ASN A 73 11.67 3.26 -14.98
CA ASN A 73 12.95 3.62 -14.38
C ASN A 73 13.02 3.09 -12.94
N ASN A 74 14.11 2.39 -12.61
CA ASN A 74 14.38 1.61 -11.40
C ASN A 74 14.51 2.43 -10.08
N ASP A 75 13.80 3.54 -9.92
CA ASP A 75 14.07 4.49 -8.82
C ASP A 75 13.43 4.10 -7.47
N ASP A 76 12.63 3.03 -7.40
CA ASP A 76 12.01 2.55 -6.15
C ASP A 76 12.09 1.00 -6.11
N PRO A 77 12.87 0.39 -5.21
CA PRO A 77 13.01 -1.06 -5.13
C PRO A 77 11.71 -1.68 -4.63
N CYS A 78 10.84 -2.07 -5.56
CA CYS A 78 9.63 -2.83 -5.29
C CYS A 78 9.85 -4.30 -5.62
N SER A 79 9.28 -5.21 -4.81
CA SER A 79 9.30 -6.64 -5.08
C SER A 79 7.97 -7.28 -4.73
N THR A 80 7.51 -8.17 -5.58
CA THR A 80 6.38 -9.08 -5.33
C THR A 80 6.90 -10.51 -5.27
N PHE A 81 6.01 -11.48 -5.02
CA PHE A 81 6.27 -12.85 -5.43
C PHE A 81 6.63 -12.91 -6.92
N ILE A 82 7.48 -13.87 -7.29
CA ILE A 82 7.93 -14.03 -8.67
C ILE A 82 6.79 -14.61 -9.52
N CYS A 83 6.33 -13.83 -10.49
CA CYS A 83 5.36 -14.27 -11.48
C CYS A 83 6.04 -14.76 -12.77
N TYR A 84 5.45 -15.74 -13.44
CA TYR A 84 5.91 -16.23 -14.75
C TYR A 84 4.95 -15.84 -15.87
N ASN A 85 3.70 -15.53 -15.54
CA ASN A 85 2.68 -15.13 -16.48
C ASN A 85 1.66 -14.19 -15.82
N ASN A 86 0.87 -13.52 -16.64
CA ASN A 86 -0.12 -12.54 -16.18
C ASN A 86 -1.18 -13.15 -15.26
N SER A 87 -1.60 -14.40 -15.49
CA SER A 87 -2.65 -15.04 -14.68
C SER A 87 -2.24 -15.31 -13.23
N GLN A 88 -0.95 -15.28 -12.90
CA GLN A 88 -0.48 -15.38 -11.52
C GLN A 88 -0.56 -14.05 -10.76
N CYS A 89 -0.75 -12.93 -11.46
CA CYS A 89 -0.93 -11.62 -10.85
C CYS A 89 -2.42 -11.30 -10.79
N TYR A 90 -2.92 -10.83 -9.65
CA TYR A 90 -4.31 -10.42 -9.56
C TYR A 90 -4.62 -9.20 -10.46
N SER A 91 -3.61 -8.37 -10.72
CA SER A 91 -3.63 -7.28 -11.72
C SER A 91 -3.55 -7.77 -13.17
N ASN A 92 -3.47 -9.08 -13.38
CA ASN A 92 -3.33 -9.67 -14.70
C ASN A 92 -2.14 -9.11 -15.52
N SER A 93 -1.06 -8.70 -14.85
CA SER A 93 0.10 -8.07 -15.48
C SER A 93 1.39 -8.47 -14.77
N CYS A 94 2.18 -9.32 -15.42
CA CYS A 94 3.49 -9.76 -14.98
C CYS A 94 4.57 -9.18 -15.89
N ASN A 95 5.51 -8.42 -15.33
CA ASN A 95 6.61 -7.83 -16.06
C ASN A 95 7.95 -8.16 -15.40
N ASN A 96 8.86 -8.80 -16.12
CA ASN A 96 10.18 -9.21 -15.63
C ASN A 96 10.14 -9.93 -14.26
N GLY A 97 9.18 -10.84 -14.08
CA GLY A 97 9.04 -11.59 -12.84
C GLY A 97 8.32 -10.84 -11.71
N THR A 98 7.83 -9.63 -11.94
CA THR A 98 7.16 -8.80 -10.94
C THR A 98 5.72 -8.50 -11.36
N CYS A 99 4.76 -8.68 -10.45
CA CYS A 99 3.39 -8.24 -10.70
C CYS A 99 3.34 -6.71 -10.66
N ILE A 100 2.80 -6.09 -11.70
CA ILE A 100 2.72 -4.63 -11.82
C ILE A 100 1.27 -4.17 -11.86
N THR A 101 1.02 -2.93 -11.47
CA THR A 101 -0.28 -2.26 -11.65
C THR A 101 -0.72 -2.28 -13.11
N ASN A 102 -2.03 -2.37 -13.29
CA ASN A 102 -2.69 -2.41 -14.59
C ASN A 102 -3.98 -1.60 -14.51
N GLU A 103 -4.04 -0.50 -15.26
CA GLU A 103 -5.17 0.43 -15.25
C GLU A 103 -6.50 -0.20 -15.69
N SER A 104 -6.47 -1.34 -16.39
CA SER A 104 -7.68 -2.08 -16.78
C SER A 104 -8.24 -3.01 -15.69
N THR A 105 -7.47 -3.25 -14.62
CA THR A 105 -7.82 -4.17 -13.53
C THR A 105 -7.44 -3.54 -12.20
N ILE A 106 -8.33 -2.71 -11.68
CA ILE A 106 -8.11 -2.00 -10.41
C ILE A 106 -8.31 -2.97 -9.26
N ILE A 107 -7.31 -3.10 -8.40
CA ILE A 107 -7.38 -3.89 -7.18
C ILE A 107 -7.76 -2.99 -6.01
N SER A 108 -8.78 -3.39 -5.25
CA SER A 108 -9.19 -2.72 -4.01
C SER A 108 -9.07 -3.66 -2.82
N PHE A 109 -8.60 -3.13 -1.70
CA PHE A 109 -8.68 -3.77 -0.40
C PHE A 109 -9.90 -3.24 0.35
N CYS A 110 -10.68 -4.16 0.89
CA CYS A 110 -11.89 -3.88 1.65
C CYS A 110 -11.79 -4.49 3.04
N SER A 111 -12.04 -3.70 4.07
CA SER A 111 -12.09 -4.20 5.46
C SER A 111 -13.14 -3.46 6.29
N LEU A 112 -13.48 -4.03 7.44
CA LEU A 112 -14.44 -3.44 8.35
C LEU A 112 -13.87 -2.17 9.02
N ASN A 113 -14.53 -1.04 8.79
CA ASN A 113 -14.34 0.15 9.61
C ASN A 113 -15.12 0.01 10.92
N ASN A 114 -14.41 -0.37 11.97
CA ASN A 114 -14.93 -0.54 13.33
C ASN A 114 -15.62 0.70 13.93
N LYS A 115 -15.30 1.92 13.47
CA LYS A 115 -15.93 3.14 13.98
C LYS A 115 -17.30 3.39 13.36
N GLN A 116 -17.50 2.94 12.12
CA GLN A 116 -18.69 3.22 11.33
C GLN A 116 -19.56 1.98 11.09
N ASN A 117 -19.12 0.81 11.57
CA ASN A 117 -19.77 -0.49 11.37
C ASN A 117 -20.13 -0.75 9.90
N LYS A 118 -19.22 -0.40 9.00
CA LYS A 118 -19.39 -0.57 7.55
C LYS A 118 -18.10 -1.08 6.93
N ILE A 119 -18.21 -1.79 5.82
CA ILE A 119 -17.05 -2.16 5.01
C ILE A 119 -16.59 -0.90 4.26
N GLU A 120 -15.31 -0.59 4.37
CA GLU A 120 -14.65 0.44 3.58
C GLU A 120 -13.69 -0.22 2.60
N CYS A 121 -13.70 0.29 1.38
CA CYS A 121 -12.86 -0.19 0.29
C CYS A 121 -12.05 0.97 -0.25
N GLY A 122 -10.81 0.69 -0.65
CA GLY A 122 -9.96 1.61 -1.38
C GLY A 122 -8.92 0.85 -2.19
N LYS A 123 -8.29 1.54 -3.13
CA LYS A 123 -7.20 0.98 -3.94
C LYS A 123 -6.03 0.54 -3.07
N VAL A 124 -5.42 -0.59 -3.43
CA VAL A 124 -4.25 -1.14 -2.73
C VAL A 124 -3.00 -0.29 -2.97
N GLU A 125 -1.94 -0.55 -2.21
CA GLU A 125 -0.64 0.08 -2.45
C GLU A 125 -0.14 -0.13 -3.90
N ASN A 126 0.57 0.86 -4.43
CA ASN A 126 1.08 0.91 -5.81
C ASN A 126 0.03 0.95 -6.92
N GLU A 127 -1.27 0.97 -6.61
CA GLU A 127 -2.31 1.29 -7.61
C GLU A 127 -2.29 2.76 -8.00
N HIS A 128 -2.68 3.05 -9.24
CA HIS A 128 -2.78 4.43 -9.70
C HIS A 128 -3.93 5.17 -9.01
N CYS A 129 -3.68 6.41 -8.56
CA CYS A 129 -4.64 7.27 -7.89
C CYS A 129 -4.53 8.72 -8.36
N ILE A 130 -5.63 9.46 -8.24
CA ILE A 130 -5.65 10.91 -8.47
C ILE A 130 -5.82 11.66 -7.15
N LYS A 131 -6.51 11.04 -6.18
CA LYS A 131 -6.82 11.62 -4.87
C LYS A 131 -6.52 10.64 -3.75
N ASP A 132 -6.15 11.20 -2.59
CA ASP A 132 -5.89 10.47 -1.35
C ASP A 132 -7.00 9.50 -0.96
N ASN A 133 -8.26 9.94 -1.11
CA ASN A 133 -9.43 9.16 -0.72
C ASN A 133 -9.77 8.00 -1.67
N GLU A 134 -9.04 7.84 -2.77
CA GLU A 134 -9.14 6.64 -3.61
C GLU A 134 -8.34 5.47 -3.03
N CYS A 135 -7.33 5.77 -2.22
CA CYS A 135 -6.42 4.77 -1.63
C CYS A 135 -6.97 4.29 -0.30
N PHE A 136 -6.84 2.98 -0.03
CA PHE A 136 -7.34 2.41 1.22
C PHE A 136 -6.66 3.04 2.46
N TYR A 137 -5.35 3.27 2.38
CA TYR A 137 -4.58 3.93 3.45
C TYR A 137 -4.75 5.45 3.48
N GLY A 138 -5.46 6.04 2.51
CA GLY A 138 -5.75 7.47 2.46
C GLY A 138 -4.62 8.35 1.95
N TYR A 139 -3.64 7.80 1.23
CA TYR A 139 -2.50 8.57 0.68
C TYR A 139 -2.24 8.24 -0.78
N CYS A 140 -2.29 9.27 -1.63
CA CYS A 140 -1.92 9.21 -3.04
C CYS A 140 -0.60 9.96 -3.25
N ASP A 141 0.50 9.22 -3.33
CA ASP A 141 1.85 9.76 -3.49
C ASP A 141 2.32 9.60 -4.95
N ASN A 142 2.64 10.73 -5.58
CA ASN A 142 3.12 10.79 -6.97
C ASN A 142 2.24 9.99 -7.97
N GLY A 143 0.91 10.02 -7.77
CA GLY A 143 -0.06 9.33 -8.62
C GLY A 143 -0.26 7.85 -8.29
N TYR A 144 0.31 7.35 -7.18
CA TYR A 144 0.15 5.97 -6.73
C TYR A 144 -0.20 5.88 -5.25
N CYS A 145 -1.03 4.90 -4.89
CA CYS A 145 -1.39 4.66 -3.52
C CYS A 145 -0.18 4.22 -2.70
N SER A 146 -0.02 4.80 -1.52
CA SER A 146 1.11 4.53 -0.63
C SER A 146 0.61 4.13 0.75
N ASN A 147 1.23 3.09 1.33
CA ASN A 147 1.01 2.72 2.72
C ASN A 147 1.85 3.57 3.70
N LYS A 148 2.84 4.30 3.18
CA LYS A 148 3.64 5.22 3.98
C LYS A 148 2.69 6.36 4.34
N LEU A 149 2.50 6.57 5.64
CA LEU A 149 2.19 7.91 6.13
C LEU A 149 3.17 8.80 5.40
N SER A 150 2.72 9.61 4.44
CA SER A 150 3.64 10.51 3.74
C SER A 150 4.45 11.19 4.84
N ASP A 151 5.77 11.11 4.75
CA ASP A 151 6.66 11.81 5.65
C ASP A 151 6.39 13.31 5.44
N ASN A 152 5.28 13.82 5.99
CA ASN A 152 5.00 15.24 6.09
C ASN A 152 6.07 15.91 6.94
N ASN A 153 6.82 15.11 7.71
CA ASN A 153 8.05 15.51 8.35
C ASN A 153 9.16 15.83 7.34
N ASP A 154 9.31 15.15 6.20
CA ASP A 154 10.46 15.35 5.30
C ASP A 154 10.28 16.61 4.42
N LYS A 155 9.05 16.93 4.03
CA LYS A 155 8.77 18.18 3.29
C LYS A 155 8.88 19.42 4.19
N ALA A 156 8.33 19.36 5.42
CA ALA A 156 8.47 20.42 6.40
C ALA A 156 9.94 20.59 6.87
N TYR A 157 10.68 19.49 7.03
CA TYR A 157 12.09 19.51 7.42
C TYR A 157 13.00 20.07 6.32
N LYS A 158 12.73 19.76 5.04
CA LYS A 158 13.44 20.39 3.92
C LYS A 158 13.20 21.90 3.86
N GLU A 159 11.96 22.36 3.98
CA GLU A 159 11.66 23.80 4.01
C GLU A 159 12.32 24.50 5.21
N TYR A 160 12.35 23.85 6.38
CA TYR A 160 13.03 24.36 7.57
C TYR A 160 14.55 24.45 7.42
N ILE A 161 15.21 23.46 6.79
CA ILE A 161 16.65 23.51 6.50
C ILE A 161 16.97 24.63 5.51
N TYR A 162 16.16 24.83 4.47
CA TYR A 162 16.36 25.94 3.52
C TYR A 162 16.29 27.30 4.21
N LEU A 163 15.38 27.48 5.17
CA LEU A 163 15.32 28.70 5.98
C LEU A 163 16.59 28.88 6.82
N ILE A 164 17.08 27.83 7.51
CA ILE A 164 18.32 27.91 8.30
C ILE A 164 19.53 28.27 7.42
N ILE A 165 19.68 27.65 6.25
CA ILE A 165 20.79 27.94 5.33
C ILE A 165 20.71 29.40 4.86
N TRP A 166 19.53 29.88 4.49
CA TRP A 166 19.35 31.28 4.08
C TRP A 166 19.70 32.28 5.20
N PHE A 167 19.26 32.03 6.44
CA PHE A 167 19.59 32.89 7.57
C PHE A 167 21.09 32.89 7.91
N THR A 168 21.74 31.72 7.88
CA THR A 168 23.17 31.59 8.19
C THR A 168 24.07 32.23 7.11
N CYS A 169 23.71 32.12 5.83
CA CYS A 169 24.45 32.80 4.75
C CYS A 169 24.37 34.33 4.84
N ASN A 170 23.19 34.90 5.12
CA ASN A 170 23.02 36.36 5.23
C ASN A 170 23.72 36.94 6.48
N LEU A 171 23.87 36.15 7.55
CA LEU A 171 24.62 36.56 8.74
C LEU A 171 26.14 36.60 8.51
N TYR A 172 26.68 35.74 7.66
CA TYR A 172 28.12 35.74 7.35
C TYR A 172 28.56 36.94 6.50
N GLU A 173 27.72 37.44 5.59
CA GLU A 173 28.05 38.66 4.83
C GLU A 173 27.94 39.94 5.67
N GLY A 174 27.07 39.98 6.69
CA GLY A 174 26.94 41.13 7.59
C GLY A 174 28.09 41.31 8.58
N VAL A 175 28.80 40.24 8.94
CA VAL A 175 29.90 40.30 9.94
C VAL A 175 31.22 40.75 9.31
N VAL A 176 31.47 40.46 8.03
CA VAL A 176 32.72 40.85 7.35
C VAL A 176 32.79 42.37 7.11
N ILE A 177 31.65 43.07 7.05
CA ILE A 177 31.60 44.51 6.80
C ILE A 177 31.94 45.35 8.06
N ILE A 178 31.89 44.77 9.27
CA ILE A 178 32.07 45.54 10.53
C ILE A 178 33.51 45.49 11.05
N THR A 179 34.42 44.71 10.42
CA THR A 179 35.82 44.56 10.87
C THR A 179 36.88 44.93 9.83
N SER A 180 36.58 45.78 8.84
CA SER A 180 37.59 46.33 7.92
C SER A 180 37.77 47.84 8.10
#